data_AF-A0A2U1Q8P1-F1
#
_entry.id   AF-A0A2U1Q8P1-F1
#
_cell.length_a   1.000
_cell.length_b   1.000
_cell.length_c   1.000
_cell.angle_alpha   90.00
_cell.angle_beta   90.00
_cell.angle_gamma   90.00
#
_symmetry.space_group_name_H-M   'P 1'
#
loop_
_entity.id
_entity.type
_entity.pdbx_description
1 polymer ?
#
loop_
_entity_poly.entity_id
_entity_poly.type
_entity_poly.pdbx_seq_one_letter_code
_entity_poly.pdbx_strand_id
1 'polypeptide(L)'
;MGLDSNMMNDGTGFQPSSFFGFGSPVWYKIKYLKGKVNKFDKNEGFKPEVEWMLDTEGLLQQGFSIGIGDTIADASTMETINETIFRAKNEVNELIRAAQDNQLEAEPGRTMMESFENKVNQVLNKARDDAGSSAQKSLSESNNVKAMVTAGSKGSFINISQMTACVGQQNVEGGREGLIDTVVKTSKTGYIQRRLVKAMEDIMVKYDEPWYLP
;
A
#
# COMPACT_ATOMS: atom_id res chain seq x y z
N MET A 1 27.84 -21.02 -18.82
CA MET A 1 27.83 -22.43 -19.29
C MET A 1 28.70 -23.23 -18.35
N GLY A 2 28.16 -24.31 -17.79
CA GLY A 2 28.79 -25.12 -16.75
C GLY A 2 27.75 -25.52 -15.71
N LEU A 3 26.79 -26.36 -16.10
CA LEU A 3 25.88 -27.05 -15.18
C LEU A 3 26.55 -28.38 -14.84
N ASP A 4 27.01 -28.53 -13.60
CA ASP A 4 27.38 -29.84 -13.11
C ASP A 4 26.08 -30.58 -12.75
N SER A 5 25.62 -31.37 -13.71
CA SER A 5 24.44 -32.22 -13.62
C SER A 5 24.83 -33.54 -12.97
N ASN A 6 24.81 -33.60 -11.64
CA ASN A 6 24.73 -34.87 -10.91
C ASN A 6 24.40 -34.64 -9.44
N MET A 7 23.10 -34.68 -9.09
CA MET A 7 22.62 -35.41 -7.92
C MET A 7 21.20 -35.93 -8.21
N MET A 8 21.14 -37.25 -8.39
CA MET A 8 19.95 -38.12 -8.46
C MET A 8 19.07 -37.89 -7.23
N ASN A 9 17.75 -37.72 -7.40
CA ASN A 9 16.69 -38.72 -7.41
C ASN A 9 16.34 -39.31 -6.03
N ASP A 10 15.73 -38.48 -5.21
CA ASP A 10 15.09 -38.90 -3.96
C ASP A 10 13.67 -38.33 -4.00
N GLY A 11 12.70 -39.20 -4.25
CA GLY A 11 11.30 -38.85 -4.13
C GLY A 11 11.02 -38.36 -2.70
N THR A 12 10.18 -37.32 -2.60
CA THR A 12 9.85 -36.54 -1.40
C THR A 12 10.84 -35.42 -1.06
N GLY A 13 10.33 -34.19 -0.92
CA GLY A 13 11.04 -33.11 -0.23
C GLY A 13 11.37 -31.89 -1.09
N PHE A 14 10.92 -30.74 -0.62
CA PHE A 14 11.40 -29.41 -1.01
C PHE A 14 12.95 -29.40 -1.04
N GLN A 15 13.55 -28.96 -2.16
CA GLN A 15 15.00 -28.77 -2.25
C GLN A 15 15.35 -27.28 -2.16
N PRO A 16 16.12 -26.84 -1.15
CA PRO A 16 16.59 -25.47 -1.04
C PRO A 16 17.75 -25.22 -2.02
N SER A 17 17.58 -24.29 -2.95
CA SER A 17 18.69 -23.78 -3.78
C SER A 17 19.18 -22.44 -3.24
N SER A 18 20.49 -22.31 -3.01
CA SER A 18 21.12 -21.03 -2.66
C SER A 18 21.75 -20.41 -3.91
N PHE A 19 21.33 -19.20 -4.28
CA PHE A 19 21.93 -18.44 -5.36
C PHE A 19 22.94 -17.46 -4.77
N PHE A 20 24.19 -17.52 -5.21
CA PHE A 20 25.25 -16.60 -4.79
C PHE A 20 25.40 -15.48 -5.82
N GLY A 21 24.85 -14.30 -5.52
CA GLY A 21 25.18 -13.08 -6.25
C GLY A 21 26.50 -12.50 -5.73
N PHE A 22 27.55 -12.47 -6.55
CA PHE A 22 28.84 -11.91 -6.17
C PHE A 22 28.81 -10.36 -6.16
N GLY A 23 29.19 -9.74 -5.04
CA GLY A 23 29.66 -8.34 -5.02
C GLY A 23 29.15 -7.42 -3.90
N SER A 24 29.31 -7.76 -2.61
CA SER A 24 29.38 -6.81 -1.46
C SER A 24 29.63 -7.60 -0.15
N PRO A 25 30.30 -7.08 0.90
CA PRO A 25 30.72 -7.87 2.07
C PRO A 25 29.60 -8.34 3.01
N VAL A 26 28.34 -8.05 2.72
CA VAL A 26 27.20 -8.43 3.56
C VAL A 26 26.43 -9.54 2.86
N TRP A 27 26.74 -10.78 3.23
CA TRP A 27 26.14 -11.99 2.65
C TRP A 27 24.70 -12.19 3.16
N TYR A 28 23.70 -11.66 2.47
CA TYR A 28 22.31 -12.10 2.68
C TYR A 28 22.08 -13.40 1.91
N LYS A 29 22.07 -14.53 2.61
CA LYS A 29 21.74 -15.84 2.04
C LYS A 29 20.22 -15.92 1.88
N ILE A 30 19.67 -15.32 0.83
CA ILE A 30 18.25 -15.50 0.50
C ILE A 30 18.10 -16.92 -0.04
N LYS A 31 17.56 -17.81 0.80
CA LYS A 31 17.18 -19.16 0.39
C LYS A 31 15.81 -19.07 -0.28
N TYR A 32 15.71 -19.61 -1.49
CA TYR A 32 14.44 -19.79 -2.15
C TYR A 32 14.11 -21.28 -2.12
N LEU A 33 12.89 -21.59 -1.70
CA LEU A 33 12.32 -22.92 -1.79
C LEU A 33 11.69 -23.07 -3.17
N LYS A 34 12.17 -24.06 -3.93
CA LYS A 34 11.58 -24.43 -5.21
C LYS A 34 10.40 -25.37 -4.95
N GLY A 35 9.19 -24.87 -5.05
CA GLY A 35 7.97 -25.66 -4.98
C GLY A 35 7.42 -25.96 -6.38
N LYS A 36 6.89 -27.16 -6.60
CA LYS A 36 6.03 -27.42 -7.77
C LYS A 36 4.59 -27.14 -7.36
N VAL A 37 3.99 -26.12 -7.95
CA VAL A 37 2.58 -25.77 -7.74
C VAL A 37 1.83 -26.08 -9.03
N ASN A 38 0.71 -26.80 -8.92
CA ASN A 38 -0.12 -27.06 -10.08
C ASN A 38 -0.99 -25.83 -10.36
N LYS A 39 -0.70 -25.11 -11.45
CA LYS A 39 -1.54 -24.02 -11.93
C LYS A 39 -2.35 -24.46 -13.14
N PHE A 40 -3.58 -23.98 -13.22
CA PHE A 40 -4.48 -24.32 -14.30
C PHE A 40 -4.20 -23.44 -15.52
N ASP A 41 -3.78 -24.08 -16.61
CA ASP A 41 -3.67 -23.49 -17.95
C ASP A 41 -4.95 -23.77 -18.75
N LYS A 42 -5.47 -22.77 -19.46
CA LYS A 42 -6.74 -22.88 -20.21
C LYS A 42 -6.67 -23.84 -21.40
N ASN A 43 -5.49 -24.05 -21.96
CA ASN A 43 -5.26 -24.91 -23.13
C ASN A 43 -4.76 -26.30 -22.73
N GLU A 44 -4.02 -26.39 -21.62
CA GLU A 44 -3.27 -27.60 -21.27
C GLU A 44 -3.63 -28.19 -19.89
N GLY A 45 -4.60 -27.61 -19.18
CA GLY A 45 -5.06 -28.08 -17.87
C GLY A 45 -4.08 -27.79 -16.73
N PHE A 46 -4.14 -28.56 -15.64
CA PHE A 46 -3.23 -28.36 -14.51
C PHE A 46 -1.78 -28.72 -14.88
N LYS A 47 -0.94 -27.69 -15.02
CA LYS A 47 0.49 -27.85 -15.24
C LYS A 47 1.28 -27.59 -13.95
N PRO A 48 2.29 -28.42 -13.66
CA PRO A 48 3.22 -28.16 -12.58
C PRO A 48 4.12 -26.99 -12.98
N GLU A 49 3.90 -25.84 -12.39
CA GLU A 49 4.76 -24.67 -12.53
C GLU A 49 5.74 -24.62 -11.35
N VAL A 50 6.95 -24.16 -11.62
CA VAL A 50 7.94 -23.92 -10.58
C VAL A 50 7.64 -22.57 -9.96
N GLU A 51 7.25 -22.57 -8.69
CA GLU A 51 7.10 -21.36 -7.91
C GLU A 51 8.22 -21.25 -6.89
N TRP A 52 8.81 -20.06 -6.80
CA TRP A 52 9.88 -19.75 -5.87
C TRP A 52 9.28 -19.10 -4.64
N MET A 53 9.28 -19.82 -3.53
CA MET A 53 8.84 -19.30 -2.24
C MET A 53 10.06 -18.80 -1.47
N LEU A 54 9.93 -17.66 -0.79
CA LEU A 54 10.95 -17.24 0.17
C LEU A 54 11.00 -18.27 1.30
N ASP A 55 12.21 -18.73 1.62
CA ASP A 55 12.41 -19.69 2.70
C ASP A 55 12.10 -19.02 4.05
N THR A 56 11.00 -19.46 4.68
CA THR A 56 10.60 -19.01 6.02
C THR A 56 11.66 -19.33 7.08
N GLU A 57 12.52 -20.32 6.84
CA GLU A 57 13.68 -20.63 7.69
C GLU A 57 14.70 -19.48 7.69
N GLY A 58 14.88 -18.79 6.57
CA GLY A 58 15.75 -17.60 6.50
C GLY A 58 15.24 -16.47 7.38
N LEU A 59 13.92 -16.25 7.39
CA LEU A 59 13.29 -15.26 8.27
C LEU A 59 13.35 -15.67 9.74
N LEU A 60 13.21 -16.96 10.04
CA LEU A 60 13.36 -17.52 11.40
C LEU A 60 14.77 -17.31 11.96
N GLN A 61 15.80 -17.49 11.13
CA GLN A 61 17.21 -17.32 11.55
C GLN A 61 17.61 -15.85 11.70
N GLN A 62 17.13 -14.97 10.82
CA GLN A 62 17.46 -13.54 10.87
C GLN A 62 16.63 -12.78 11.91
N GLY A 63 15.38 -13.20 12.11
CA GLY A 63 14.39 -12.45 12.89
C GLY A 63 13.97 -11.15 12.18
N PHE A 64 12.75 -10.71 12.42
CA PHE A 64 12.26 -9.41 11.97
C PHE A 64 11.40 -8.81 13.08
N SER A 65 11.67 -7.56 13.45
CA SER A 65 10.96 -6.86 14.51
C SER A 65 10.85 -5.38 14.16
N ILE A 66 9.81 -4.74 14.69
CA ILE A 66 9.63 -3.29 14.61
C ILE A 66 9.62 -2.77 16.05
N GLY A 67 10.38 -1.69 16.29
CA GLY A 67 10.43 -1.00 17.56
C GLY A 67 10.02 0.47 17.45
N ILE A 68 9.92 1.15 18.59
CA ILE A 68 9.68 2.60 18.65
C ILE A 68 10.81 3.39 17.94
N GLY A 69 12.02 2.86 17.91
CA GLY A 69 13.15 3.47 17.18
C GLY A 69 12.91 3.56 15.67
N ASP A 70 12.08 2.67 15.11
CA ASP A 70 11.75 2.72 13.68
C ASP A 70 10.78 3.85 13.33
N THR A 71 10.15 4.49 14.33
CA THR A 71 9.19 5.59 14.13
C THR A 71 9.73 6.95 14.58
N ILE A 72 11.01 7.03 14.95
CA ILE A 72 11.65 8.26 15.42
C ILE A 72 12.49 8.84 14.28
N ALA A 73 12.18 10.06 13.85
CA ALA A 73 13.01 10.82 12.93
C ALA A 73 14.20 11.47 13.66
N ASP A 74 15.26 11.76 12.92
CA ASP A 74 16.40 12.54 13.40
C ASP A 74 16.02 13.99 13.74
N ALA A 75 16.86 14.64 14.55
CA ALA A 75 16.60 15.99 15.05
C ALA A 75 16.43 17.04 13.93
N SER A 76 17.27 16.98 12.88
CA SER A 76 17.18 17.89 11.73
C SER A 76 15.87 17.73 10.95
N THR A 77 15.41 16.49 10.77
CA THR A 77 14.12 16.22 10.13
C THR A 77 12.96 16.70 11.00
N MET A 78 13.02 16.51 12.31
CA MET A 78 12.00 17.02 13.24
C MET A 78 11.91 18.55 13.24
N GLU A 79 13.05 19.25 13.14
CA GLU A 79 13.08 20.71 12.97
C GLU A 79 12.35 21.13 11.67
N THR A 80 12.68 20.48 10.55
CA THR A 80 12.03 20.72 9.25
C THR A 80 10.51 20.47 9.29
N ILE A 81 10.09 19.41 9.98
CA ILE A 81 8.66 19.09 10.17
C ILE A 81 7.96 20.19 10.98
N ASN A 82 8.59 20.64 12.08
CA ASN A 82 8.04 21.70 12.91
C ASN A 82 7.94 23.03 12.16
N GLU A 83 8.94 23.37 11.35
CA GLU A 83 8.91 24.55 10.48
C GLU A 83 7.78 24.48 9.45
N THR A 84 7.59 23.31 8.82
CA THR A 84 6.51 23.07 7.85
C THR A 84 5.14 23.28 8.50
N ILE A 85 4.94 22.74 9.70
CA ILE A 85 3.71 22.91 10.48
C ILE A 85 3.52 24.39 10.89
N PHE A 86 4.58 25.07 11.30
CA PHE A 86 4.52 26.47 11.69
C PHE A 86 4.13 27.37 10.51
N ARG A 87 4.73 27.13 9.34
CA ARG A 87 4.38 27.83 8.10
C ARG A 87 2.92 27.64 7.73
N ALA A 88 2.42 26.40 7.77
CA ALA A 88 1.02 26.11 7.47
C ALA A 88 0.06 26.82 8.44
N LYS A 89 0.39 26.88 9.74
CA LYS A 89 -0.39 27.64 10.72
C LYS A 89 -0.45 29.13 10.38
N ASN A 90 0.65 29.71 9.92
CA ASN A 90 0.67 31.13 9.52
C ASN A 90 -0.17 31.37 8.27
N GLU A 91 -0.07 30.50 7.26
CA GLU A 91 -0.89 30.58 6.04
C GLU A 91 -2.40 30.47 6.37
N VAL A 92 -2.79 29.57 7.28
CA VAL A 92 -4.19 29.47 7.75
C VAL A 92 -4.62 30.73 8.52
N ASN A 93 -3.75 31.32 9.35
CA ASN A 93 -4.06 32.58 10.05
C ASN A 93 -4.27 33.75 9.08
N GLU A 94 -3.52 33.81 7.98
CA GLU A 94 -3.72 34.80 6.93
C GLU A 94 -5.06 34.59 6.21
N LEU A 95 -5.42 33.34 5.90
CA LEU A 95 -6.73 33.02 5.33
C LEU A 95 -7.88 33.42 6.26
N ILE A 96 -7.74 33.21 7.58
CA ILE A 96 -8.74 33.62 8.58
C ILE A 96 -8.91 35.14 8.57
N ARG A 97 -7.80 35.90 8.55
CA ARG A 97 -7.85 37.37 8.49
C ARG A 97 -8.49 37.85 7.19
N ALA A 98 -8.09 37.30 6.06
CA ALA A 98 -8.66 37.63 4.75
C ALA A 98 -10.18 37.36 4.69
N ALA A 99 -10.64 36.27 5.33
CA ALA A 99 -12.07 35.98 5.45
C ALA A 99 -12.80 36.97 6.36
N GLN A 100 -12.20 37.39 7.49
CA GLN A 100 -12.78 38.39 8.40
C GLN A 100 -12.88 39.78 7.77
N ASP A 101 -11.90 40.17 6.96
CA ASP A 101 -11.86 41.46 6.25
C ASP A 101 -12.69 41.47 4.95
N ASN A 102 -13.46 40.40 4.69
CA ASN A 102 -14.24 40.19 3.45
C ASN A 102 -13.40 40.33 2.16
N GLN A 103 -12.11 40.00 2.22
CA GLN A 103 -11.20 40.02 1.06
C GLN A 103 -11.12 38.65 0.36
N LEU A 104 -11.87 37.64 0.82
CA LEU A 104 -11.82 36.30 0.27
C LEU A 104 -12.76 36.14 -0.93
N GLU A 105 -12.20 35.92 -2.11
CA GLU A 105 -12.99 35.57 -3.30
C GLU A 105 -13.46 34.12 -3.25
N ALA A 106 -14.74 33.92 -3.58
CA ALA A 106 -15.37 32.61 -3.71
C ALA A 106 -14.93 31.89 -4.99
N GLU A 107 -14.71 30.58 -4.89
CA GLU A 107 -14.46 29.73 -6.06
C GLU A 107 -15.74 29.55 -6.89
N PRO A 108 -15.65 29.39 -8.22
CA PRO A 108 -16.82 29.20 -9.07
C PRO A 108 -17.68 28.02 -8.61
N GLY A 109 -18.96 28.27 -8.35
CA GLY A 109 -19.92 27.23 -7.94
C GLY A 109 -19.88 26.86 -6.46
N ARG A 110 -19.21 27.64 -5.61
CA ARG A 110 -19.15 27.43 -4.15
C ARG A 110 -19.52 28.68 -3.37
N THR A 111 -20.03 28.48 -2.16
CA THR A 111 -20.22 29.58 -1.21
C THR A 111 -18.86 30.12 -0.72
N MET A 112 -18.83 31.34 -0.18
CA MET A 112 -17.61 31.88 0.43
C MET A 112 -17.06 30.98 1.55
N MET A 113 -17.94 30.39 2.35
CA MET A 113 -17.55 29.48 3.44
C MET A 113 -16.97 28.17 2.91
N GLU A 114 -17.59 27.56 1.90
CA GLU A 114 -17.04 26.35 1.27
C GLU A 114 -15.70 26.62 0.57
N SER A 115 -15.54 27.81 -0.01
CA SER A 115 -14.30 28.25 -0.63
C SER A 115 -13.19 28.44 0.41
N PHE A 116 -13.53 29.00 1.58
CA PHE A 116 -12.63 29.12 2.72
C PHE A 116 -12.19 27.75 3.23
N GLU A 117 -13.15 26.86 3.51
CA GLU A 117 -12.90 25.50 3.99
C GLU A 117 -12.03 24.73 2.99
N ASN A 118 -12.29 24.82 1.69
CA ASN A 118 -11.45 24.19 0.68
C ASN A 118 -10.01 24.73 0.72
N LYS A 119 -9.82 26.06 0.77
CA LYS A 119 -8.49 26.67 0.84
C LYS A 119 -7.72 26.23 2.09
N VAL A 120 -8.38 26.19 3.25
CA VAL A 120 -7.77 25.69 4.50
C VAL A 120 -7.40 24.21 4.39
N ASN A 121 -8.31 23.38 3.87
CA ASN A 121 -8.03 21.95 3.65
C ASN A 121 -6.83 21.73 2.71
N GLN A 122 -6.68 22.53 1.66
CA GLN A 122 -5.53 22.44 0.75
C GLN A 122 -4.21 22.74 1.47
N VAL A 123 -4.17 23.81 2.26
CA VAL A 123 -2.96 24.19 3.03
C VAL A 123 -2.59 23.09 4.03
N LEU A 124 -3.57 22.58 4.78
CA LEU A 124 -3.33 21.57 5.82
C LEU A 124 -2.95 20.20 5.23
N ASN A 125 -3.56 19.80 4.12
CA ASN A 125 -3.18 18.57 3.41
C ASN A 125 -1.78 18.68 2.81
N LYS A 126 -1.44 19.82 2.21
CA LYS A 126 -0.09 20.07 1.69
C LYS A 126 0.95 20.00 2.81
N ALA A 127 0.69 20.64 3.95
CA ALA A 127 1.59 20.61 5.10
C ALA A 127 1.82 19.18 5.62
N ARG A 128 0.76 18.37 5.66
CA ARG A 128 0.84 16.94 6.02
C ARG A 128 1.72 16.17 5.04
N ASP A 129 1.50 16.35 3.74
CA ASP A 129 2.23 15.61 2.71
C ASP A 129 3.72 16.01 2.67
N ASP A 130 4.03 17.30 2.82
CA ASP A 130 5.41 17.82 2.87
C ASP A 130 6.16 17.32 4.12
N ALA A 131 5.52 17.38 5.30
CA ALA A 131 6.07 16.84 6.54
C ALA A 131 6.26 15.32 6.46
N GLY A 132 5.29 14.60 5.90
CA GLY A 132 5.35 13.16 5.68
C GLY A 132 6.45 12.74 4.72
N SER A 133 6.62 13.46 3.60
CA SER A 133 7.69 13.22 2.63
C SER A 133 9.08 13.43 3.26
N SER A 134 9.22 14.46 4.08
CA SER A 134 10.47 14.75 4.80
C SER A 134 10.84 13.62 5.76
N ALA A 135 9.87 13.13 6.56
CA ALA A 135 10.09 11.98 7.42
C ALA A 135 10.46 10.70 6.65
N GLN A 136 9.76 10.40 5.54
CA GLN A 136 10.04 9.19 4.76
C GLN A 136 11.44 9.19 4.13
N LYS A 137 11.91 10.36 3.68
CA LYS A 137 13.24 10.51 3.07
C LYS A 137 14.36 10.37 4.10
N SER A 138 14.12 10.75 5.35
CA SER A 138 15.12 10.65 6.40
C SER A 138 15.28 9.23 6.96
N LEU A 139 14.24 8.38 6.84
CA LEU A 139 14.32 6.99 7.25
C LEU A 139 15.32 6.21 6.37
N SER A 140 16.31 5.61 7.04
CA SER A 140 17.29 4.72 6.42
C SER A 140 16.62 3.57 5.67
N GLU A 141 17.24 3.09 4.58
CA GLU A 141 16.77 1.88 3.87
C GLU A 141 16.73 0.63 4.74
N SER A 142 17.51 0.59 5.83
CA SER A 142 17.51 -0.50 6.82
C SER A 142 16.41 -0.38 7.89
N ASN A 143 15.54 0.63 7.83
CA ASN A 143 14.45 0.79 8.79
C ASN A 143 13.39 -0.29 8.56
N ASN A 144 12.93 -0.94 9.63
CA ASN A 144 12.05 -2.09 9.51
C ASN A 144 10.64 -1.72 9.04
N VAL A 145 10.13 -0.55 9.43
CA VAL A 145 8.82 -0.05 8.96
C VAL A 145 8.90 0.29 7.47
N LYS A 146 9.98 0.94 7.03
CA LYS A 146 10.20 1.25 5.60
C LYS A 146 10.32 -0.03 4.77
N ALA A 147 11.05 -1.03 5.26
CA ALA A 147 11.16 -2.33 4.59
C ALA A 147 9.79 -3.01 4.40
N MET A 148 8.91 -2.96 5.41
CA MET A 148 7.56 -3.53 5.35
C MET A 148 6.67 -2.87 4.29
N VAL A 149 6.73 -1.53 4.22
CA VAL A 149 5.98 -0.73 3.24
C VAL A 149 6.52 -0.95 1.83
N THR A 150 7.85 -0.91 1.63
CA THR A 150 8.47 -1.14 0.32
C THR A 150 8.23 -2.57 -0.18
N ALA A 151 8.23 -3.56 0.70
CA ALA A 151 7.90 -4.94 0.35
C ALA A 151 6.41 -5.14 0.03
N GLY A 152 5.54 -4.15 0.28
CA GLY A 152 4.10 -4.27 0.11
C GLY A 152 3.44 -5.26 1.07
N SER A 153 4.13 -5.64 2.15
CA SER A 153 3.65 -6.65 3.09
C SER A 153 2.51 -6.09 3.95
N LYS A 154 2.74 -4.93 4.60
CA LYS A 154 1.73 -4.21 5.38
C LYS A 154 2.08 -2.72 5.50
N GLY A 155 1.05 -1.90 5.63
CA GLY A 155 1.19 -0.46 5.79
C GLY A 155 1.45 0.27 4.47
N SER A 156 1.52 1.59 4.57
CA SER A 156 1.72 2.52 3.46
C SER A 156 2.60 3.69 3.92
N PHE A 157 3.07 4.49 2.97
CA PHE A 157 3.79 5.73 3.24
C PHE A 157 3.00 6.72 4.10
N ILE A 158 1.66 6.69 4.04
CA ILE A 158 0.80 7.49 4.92
C ILE A 158 0.96 7.05 6.38
N ASN A 159 1.05 5.74 6.65
CA ASN A 159 1.19 5.25 8.02
C ASN A 159 2.52 5.71 8.63
N ILE A 160 3.62 5.65 7.87
CA ILE A 160 4.93 6.17 8.29
C ILE A 160 4.84 7.66 8.63
N SER A 161 4.24 8.44 7.74
CA SER A 161 4.09 9.88 7.90
C SER A 161 3.29 10.24 9.15
N GLN A 162 2.23 9.48 9.45
CA GLN A 162 1.38 9.71 10.60
C GLN A 162 2.01 9.27 11.93
N MET A 163 2.83 8.22 11.93
CA MET A 163 3.56 7.77 13.12
C MET A 163 4.77 8.66 13.43
N THR A 164 5.43 9.20 12.40
CA THR A 164 6.73 9.88 12.53
C THR A 164 6.63 11.40 12.50
N ALA A 165 5.75 11.97 11.67
CA ALA A 165 5.67 13.41 11.43
C ALA A 165 4.42 14.03 12.06
N CYS A 166 3.28 13.88 11.40
CA CYS A 166 2.01 14.42 11.89
C CYS A 166 0.83 13.62 11.36
N VAL A 167 -0.20 13.48 12.20
CA VAL A 167 -1.41 12.74 11.86
C VAL A 167 -2.19 13.41 10.71
N GLY A 168 -2.07 14.74 10.61
CA GLY A 168 -2.81 15.58 9.69
C GLY A 168 -4.21 15.93 10.20
N GLN A 169 -4.95 16.68 9.39
CA GLN A 169 -6.33 17.07 9.70
C GLN A 169 -7.24 15.83 9.72
N GLN A 170 -8.04 15.70 10.77
CA GLN A 170 -9.09 14.69 10.86
C GLN A 170 -10.35 15.27 10.23
N ASN A 171 -10.51 15.06 8.91
CA ASN A 171 -11.74 15.46 8.26
C ASN A 171 -12.88 14.56 8.69
N VAL A 172 -13.94 15.21 9.11
CA VAL A 172 -15.22 14.60 9.40
C VAL A 172 -16.10 14.99 8.19
N GLU A 173 -16.08 14.13 7.13
CA GLU A 173 -16.82 13.83 5.84
C GLU A 173 -17.21 15.02 4.96
N GLY A 174 -17.60 16.15 5.49
CA GLY A 174 -19.05 16.28 5.64
C GLY A 174 -19.76 15.44 6.72
N GLY A 175 -19.06 14.77 7.66
CA GLY A 175 -19.50 13.82 8.73
C GLY A 175 -18.48 12.67 9.10
N ARG A 176 -18.70 11.74 10.04
CA ARG A 176 -17.60 10.80 10.46
C ARG A 176 -17.54 9.52 9.62
N GLU A 177 -16.59 9.40 8.68
CA GLU A 177 -16.26 8.11 8.03
C GLU A 177 -15.64 7.15 9.07
N GLY A 178 -16.49 6.43 9.79
CA GLY A 178 -16.14 5.40 10.75
C GLY A 178 -16.69 4.02 10.37
N LEU A 179 -16.67 3.09 11.34
CA LEU A 179 -17.22 1.72 11.25
C LEU A 179 -18.58 1.64 10.53
N ILE A 180 -19.41 2.69 10.63
CA ILE A 180 -20.75 2.76 10.03
C ILE A 180 -20.70 2.63 8.51
N ASP A 181 -19.80 3.35 7.82
CA ASP A 181 -19.70 3.27 6.36
C ASP A 181 -19.17 1.91 5.91
N THR A 182 -18.28 1.29 6.68
CA THR A 182 -17.84 -0.09 6.41
C THR A 182 -19.02 -1.09 6.51
N VAL A 183 -19.90 -0.93 7.50
CA VAL A 183 -21.12 -1.76 7.65
C VAL A 183 -22.14 -1.48 6.53
N VAL A 184 -22.30 -0.22 6.12
CA VAL A 184 -23.21 0.16 5.03
C VAL A 184 -22.68 -0.28 3.65
N LYS A 185 -21.37 -0.18 3.41
CA LYS A 185 -20.73 -0.66 2.19
C LYS A 185 -20.84 -2.18 2.09
N THR A 186 -20.49 -2.91 3.15
CA THR A 186 -20.58 -4.39 3.15
C THR A 186 -22.00 -4.89 2.93
N SER A 187 -23.01 -4.25 3.52
CA SER A 187 -24.42 -4.60 3.27
C SER A 187 -24.87 -4.27 1.83
N LYS A 188 -24.48 -3.11 1.28
CA LYS A 188 -24.81 -2.73 -0.11
C LYS A 188 -24.08 -3.57 -1.16
N THR A 189 -22.78 -3.83 -0.99
CA THR A 189 -21.98 -4.61 -1.96
C THR A 189 -22.45 -6.05 -2.02
N GLY A 190 -22.76 -6.67 -0.88
CA GLY A 190 -23.33 -8.03 -0.85
C GLY A 190 -24.69 -8.12 -1.54
N TYR A 191 -25.55 -7.12 -1.37
CA TYR A 191 -26.84 -7.06 -2.06
C TYR A 191 -26.70 -6.88 -3.58
N ILE A 192 -25.82 -5.96 -4.00
CA ILE A 192 -25.52 -5.73 -5.42
C ILE A 192 -24.94 -7.01 -6.06
N GLN A 193 -24.00 -7.66 -5.39
CA GLN A 193 -23.42 -8.93 -5.84
C GLN A 193 -24.49 -9.99 -6.03
N ARG A 194 -25.41 -10.16 -5.05
CA ARG A 194 -26.50 -11.13 -5.17
C ARG A 194 -27.45 -10.81 -6.33
N ARG A 195 -27.77 -9.53 -6.56
CA ARG A 195 -28.59 -9.10 -7.70
C ARG A 195 -27.92 -9.37 -9.04
N LEU A 196 -26.61 -9.11 -9.15
CA LEU A 196 -25.85 -9.38 -10.37
C LEU A 196 -25.79 -10.87 -10.68
N VAL A 197 -25.48 -11.70 -9.68
CA VAL A 197 -25.48 -13.17 -9.83
C VAL A 197 -26.85 -13.67 -10.28
N LYS A 198 -27.94 -13.17 -9.67
CA LYS A 198 -29.31 -13.53 -10.05
C LYS A 198 -29.71 -13.05 -11.43
N ALA A 199 -29.23 -11.89 -11.88
CA ALA A 199 -29.54 -11.39 -13.22
C ALA A 199 -28.78 -12.15 -14.33
N MET A 200 -27.65 -12.79 -13.99
CA MET A 200 -26.78 -13.49 -14.94
C MET A 200 -26.89 -15.02 -14.83
N GLU A 201 -27.77 -15.55 -13.98
CA GLU A 201 -27.84 -17.00 -13.73
C GLU A 201 -28.31 -17.83 -14.94
N ASP A 202 -29.07 -17.20 -15.84
CA ASP A 202 -29.57 -17.84 -17.06
C ASP A 202 -28.60 -17.75 -18.25
N ILE A 203 -27.47 -17.05 -18.08
CA ILE A 203 -26.46 -16.91 -19.14
C ILE A 203 -25.55 -18.14 -19.12
N MET A 204 -25.65 -18.95 -20.16
CA MET A 204 -24.83 -20.17 -20.33
C MET A 204 -24.24 -20.19 -21.75
N VAL A 205 -22.96 -20.55 -21.86
CA VAL A 205 -22.33 -20.79 -23.16
C VAL A 205 -22.88 -22.11 -23.71
N LYS A 206 -23.64 -22.02 -24.81
CA LYS A 206 -24.09 -23.20 -25.58
C LYS A 206 -23.10 -23.46 -26.71
N TYR A 207 -23.04 -24.71 -27.18
CA TYR A 207 -22.42 -24.98 -28.48
C TYR A 207 -23.25 -24.29 -29.55
N ASP A 208 -22.61 -23.58 -30.47
CA ASP A 208 -23.29 -23.02 -31.63
C ASP A 208 -23.99 -24.16 -32.39
N GLU A 209 -25.26 -23.95 -32.74
CA GLU A 209 -26.00 -24.88 -33.61
C GLU A 209 -25.16 -25.13 -34.88
N PRO A 210 -24.86 -26.40 -35.25
CA PRO A 210 -24.12 -26.66 -36.48
C PRO A 210 -24.90 -26.11 -37.67
N TRP A 211 -24.20 -25.40 -38.55
CA TRP A 211 -24.71 -24.63 -39.70
C TRP A 211 -25.44 -25.44 -40.81
N TYR A 212 -26.01 -26.60 -40.52
CA TYR A 212 -26.84 -27.31 -41.49
C TYR A 212 -28.27 -26.75 -41.45
N LEU A 213 -28.49 -25.80 -42.37
CA LEU A 213 -29.81 -25.37 -42.86
C LEU A 213 -30.67 -26.57 -43.32
N PRO A 214 -32.01 -26.42 -43.36
CA PRO A 214 -33.01 -27.51 -43.38
C PRO A 214 -32.91 -28.49 -44.56
#